data_AF-A0A2H3CPR6-F1
#
_entry.id   AF-A0A2H3CPR6-F1
#
_cell.length_a   1.000
_cell.length_b   1.000
_cell.length_c   1.000
_cell.angle_alpha   90.00
_cell.angle_beta   90.00
_cell.angle_gamma   90.00
#
_symmetry.space_group_name_H-M   'P 1'
#
loop_
_entity.id
_entity.type
_entity.pdbx_description
1 polymer ?
#
loop_
_entity_poly.entity_id
_entity_poly.type
_entity_poly.pdbx_seq_one_letter_code
_entity_poly.pdbx_strand_id
1 'polypeptide(L)'
;MSGRHGEIDSTRIYNLLKEVDQYHEAKQLYEDQCQYFTQLSKNCNKVPKLQGIAAITFLDYFNSYISLESYWKSWSLAGAKQAAELLDVPLDQIAHTTNPLESFNGCIKGKYFAPYMHSG
;
A
#
# COMPACT_ATOMS: atom_id res chain seq x y z
N MET A 1 -25.35 -10.20 -13.18
CA MET A 1 -24.32 -9.14 -13.28
C MET A 1 -24.48 -8.26 -12.06
N SER A 2 -23.77 -8.56 -10.98
CA SER A 2 -23.88 -7.84 -9.69
C SER A 2 -22.52 -7.24 -9.34
N GLY A 3 -22.53 -5.96 -9.00
CA GLY A 3 -21.35 -5.10 -8.94
C GLY A 3 -20.36 -5.50 -7.84
N ARG A 4 -19.11 -5.74 -8.24
CA ARG A 4 -17.93 -5.69 -7.38
C ARG A 4 -17.32 -4.30 -7.45
N HIS A 5 -17.86 -3.35 -6.69
CA HIS A 5 -17.38 -1.95 -6.65
C HIS A 5 -16.81 -1.55 -5.29
N GLY A 6 -16.40 -2.51 -4.45
CA GLY A 6 -15.88 -2.24 -3.11
C GLY A 6 -14.65 -3.04 -2.68
N GLU A 7 -14.09 -3.88 -3.56
CA GLU A 7 -13.01 -4.82 -3.22
C GLU A 7 -11.70 -4.53 -3.96
N ILE A 8 -11.48 -3.26 -4.37
CA ILE A 8 -10.39 -2.89 -5.29
C ILE A 8 -9.30 -2.01 -4.65
N ASP A 9 -9.55 -1.36 -3.52
CA ASP A 9 -8.66 -0.30 -3.05
C ASP A 9 -7.57 -0.71 -2.04
N SER A 10 -7.84 -1.69 -1.17
CA SER A 10 -6.82 -2.16 -0.22
C SER A 10 -5.83 -3.12 -0.88
N THR A 11 -6.26 -3.85 -1.90
CA THR A 11 -5.45 -4.82 -2.63
C THR A 11 -4.34 -4.15 -3.43
N ARG A 12 -4.60 -3.00 -4.08
CA ARG A 12 -3.57 -2.30 -4.87
C ARG A 12 -2.49 -1.65 -4.02
N ILE A 13 -2.85 -1.07 -2.88
CA ILE A 13 -1.86 -0.61 -1.89
C ILE A 13 -1.06 -1.81 -1.36
N TYR A 14 -1.70 -2.94 -1.09
CA TYR A 14 -0.97 -4.13 -0.62
C TYR A 14 0.03 -4.66 -1.65
N ASN A 15 -0.35 -4.67 -2.93
CA ASN A 15 0.52 -5.14 -4.01
C ASN A 15 1.77 -4.28 -4.17
N LEU A 16 1.65 -2.95 -4.01
CA LEU A 16 2.77 -2.00 -3.96
C LEU A 16 3.83 -2.39 -2.91
N LEU A 17 3.40 -3.03 -1.83
CA LEU A 17 4.22 -3.32 -0.66
C LEU A 17 4.83 -4.72 -0.69
N LYS A 18 4.19 -5.66 -1.40
CA LYS A 18 4.49 -7.09 -1.28
C LYS A 18 4.97 -7.74 -2.57
N GLU A 19 4.43 -7.33 -3.72
CA GLU A 19 4.57 -8.10 -4.96
C GLU A 19 5.48 -7.45 -5.99
N VAL A 20 5.67 -6.13 -5.90
CA VAL A 20 6.45 -5.38 -6.89
C VAL A 20 7.94 -5.51 -6.60
N ASP A 21 8.70 -6.02 -7.57
CA ASP A 21 10.16 -6.15 -7.50
C ASP A 21 10.90 -5.16 -8.43
N GLN A 22 10.18 -4.36 -9.20
CA GLN A 22 10.74 -3.29 -10.04
C GLN A 22 10.40 -1.90 -9.47
N TYR A 23 11.41 -1.07 -9.24
CA TYR A 23 11.20 0.27 -8.67
C TYR A 23 10.32 1.16 -9.56
N HIS A 24 10.50 1.09 -10.88
CA HIS A 24 9.70 1.88 -11.83
C HIS A 24 8.21 1.52 -11.75
N GLU A 25 7.89 0.23 -11.72
CA GLU A 25 6.51 -0.26 -11.57
C GLU A 25 5.92 0.16 -10.22
N ALA A 26 6.70 0.09 -9.14
CA ALA A 26 6.26 0.54 -7.83
C ALA A 26 5.93 2.05 -7.85
N LYS A 27 6.75 2.85 -8.54
CA LYS A 27 6.52 4.29 -8.66
C LYS A 27 5.27 4.60 -9.47
N GLN A 28 5.05 3.91 -10.58
CA GLN A 28 3.85 4.05 -11.40
C GLN A 28 2.59 3.69 -10.62
N LEU A 29 2.59 2.56 -9.91
CA LEU A 29 1.47 2.16 -9.05
C LEU A 29 1.18 3.19 -7.98
N TYR A 30 2.21 3.76 -7.34
CA TYR A 30 2.03 4.84 -6.37
C TYR A 30 1.35 6.07 -6.99
N GLU A 31 1.79 6.50 -8.18
CA GLU A 31 1.21 7.64 -8.88
C GLU A 31 -0.25 7.38 -9.28
N ASP A 32 -0.55 6.19 -9.78
CA ASP A 32 -1.91 5.76 -10.13
C ASP A 32 -2.84 5.78 -8.89
N GLN A 33 -2.34 5.31 -7.73
CA GLN A 33 -3.08 5.35 -6.47
C GLN A 33 -3.32 6.80 -6.01
N CYS A 34 -2.31 7.67 -6.08
CA CYS A 34 -2.45 9.09 -5.77
C CYS A 34 -3.55 9.75 -6.61
N GLN A 35 -3.56 9.47 -7.92
CA GLN A 35 -4.58 10.00 -8.83
C GLN A 35 -5.97 9.45 -8.49
N TYR A 36 -6.08 8.14 -8.26
CA TYR A 36 -7.35 7.50 -7.93
C TYR A 36 -7.96 8.06 -6.64
N PHE A 37 -7.20 8.11 -5.54
CA PHE A 37 -7.74 8.59 -4.27
C PHE A 37 -7.96 10.12 -4.25
N THR A 38 -7.20 10.87 -5.05
CA THR A 38 -7.50 12.28 -5.32
C THR A 38 -8.86 12.45 -5.99
N GLN A 39 -9.23 11.58 -6.93
CA GLN A 39 -10.56 11.60 -7.53
C GLN A 39 -11.64 11.12 -6.54
N LEU A 40 -11.35 10.07 -5.76
CA LEU A 40 -12.28 9.53 -4.78
C LEU A 40 -12.61 10.52 -3.65
N SER A 41 -11.62 11.30 -3.19
CA SER A 41 -11.79 12.34 -2.17
C SER A 41 -12.69 13.51 -2.62
N LYS A 42 -12.89 13.69 -3.93
CA LYS A 42 -13.78 14.71 -4.50
C LYS A 42 -15.23 14.24 -4.62
N ASN A 43 -15.53 12.99 -4.26
CA ASN A 43 -16.87 12.43 -4.36
C ASN A 43 -17.85 13.16 -3.41
N CYS A 44 -19.11 13.31 -3.85
CA CYS A 44 -20.17 13.91 -3.05
C CYS A 44 -20.65 13.00 -1.90
N ASN A 45 -20.46 11.68 -2.04
CA ASN A 45 -20.80 10.70 -1.04
C ASN A 45 -19.78 10.72 0.12
N LYS A 46 -20.28 10.77 1.36
CA LYS A 46 -19.43 10.88 2.56
C LYS A 46 -18.41 9.74 2.70
N VAL A 47 -18.83 8.49 2.47
CA VAL A 47 -17.96 7.31 2.68
C VAL A 47 -16.80 7.25 1.67
N PRO A 48 -17.02 7.30 0.34
CA PRO A 48 -15.92 7.36 -0.63
C PRO A 48 -14.99 8.55 -0.42
N LYS A 49 -15.56 9.72 -0.09
CA LYS A 49 -14.76 10.92 0.21
C LYS A 49 -13.80 10.70 1.38
N LEU A 50 -14.28 10.15 2.48
CA LEU A 50 -13.44 9.85 3.65
C LEU A 50 -12.38 8.79 3.36
N GLN A 51 -12.72 7.76 2.58
CA GLN A 51 -11.75 6.76 2.12
C GLN A 51 -10.63 7.40 1.29
N GLY A 52 -11.00 8.29 0.34
CA GLY A 52 -10.03 9.03 -0.46
C GLY A 52 -9.10 9.91 0.39
N ILE A 53 -9.65 10.66 1.35
CA ILE A 53 -8.85 11.51 2.25
C ILE A 53 -7.87 10.68 3.08
N ALA A 54 -8.34 9.57 3.66
CA ALA A 54 -7.51 8.69 4.47
C ALA A 54 -6.38 8.04 3.65
N ALA A 55 -6.70 7.59 2.43
CA ALA A 55 -5.72 7.00 1.53
C ALA A 55 -4.69 8.01 1.02
N ILE A 56 -5.09 9.26 0.70
CA ILE A 56 -4.13 10.34 0.36
C ILE A 56 -3.18 10.59 1.54
N THR A 57 -3.71 10.68 2.77
CA THR A 57 -2.87 10.90 3.97
C THR A 57 -1.84 9.79 4.14
N PHE A 58 -2.21 8.55 3.84
CA PHE A 58 -1.26 7.44 3.81
C PHE A 58 -0.22 7.59 2.71
N LEU A 59 -0.65 7.93 1.49
CA LEU A 59 0.25 8.07 0.35
C LEU A 59 1.26 9.21 0.56
N ASP A 60 0.86 10.31 1.19
CA ASP A 60 1.76 11.40 1.58
C ASP A 60 2.84 10.91 2.57
N TYR A 61 2.45 10.12 3.57
CA TYR A 61 3.41 9.48 4.48
C TYR A 61 4.34 8.52 3.72
N PHE A 62 3.75 7.69 2.85
CA PHE A 62 4.46 6.70 2.06
C PHE A 62 5.39 7.30 1.00
N ASN A 63 5.14 8.54 0.56
CA ASN A 63 6.00 9.25 -0.40
C ASN A 63 7.47 9.28 0.05
N SER A 64 7.70 9.50 1.34
CA SER A 64 9.06 9.48 1.91
C SER A 64 9.74 8.13 1.71
N TYR A 65 8.98 7.04 1.71
CA TYR A 65 9.46 5.67 1.55
C TYR A 65 9.75 5.29 0.10
N ILE A 66 8.95 5.79 -0.85
CA ILE A 66 9.06 5.47 -2.28
C ILE A 66 9.71 6.58 -3.13
N SER A 67 10.15 7.67 -2.50
CA SER A 67 10.83 8.77 -3.21
C SER A 67 12.24 8.39 -3.66
N LEU A 68 12.90 7.50 -2.92
CA LEU A 68 14.27 7.06 -3.16
C LEU A 68 14.30 5.55 -3.38
N GLU A 69 14.90 5.12 -4.49
CA GLU A 69 15.01 3.69 -4.84
C GLU A 69 15.76 2.89 -3.76
N SER A 70 16.83 3.44 -3.20
CA SER A 70 17.60 2.79 -2.12
C SER A 70 16.76 2.56 -0.88
N TYR A 71 15.90 3.51 -0.55
CA TYR A 71 15.02 3.41 0.60
C TYR A 71 13.87 2.43 0.32
N TRP A 72 13.27 2.48 -0.87
CA TRP A 72 12.29 1.48 -1.34
C TRP A 72 12.87 0.06 -1.30
N LYS A 73 14.09 -0.14 -1.83
CA LYS A 73 14.78 -1.44 -1.80
C LYS A 73 14.92 -1.99 -0.38
N SER A 74 15.19 -1.14 0.62
CA SER A 74 15.44 -1.61 2.00
C SER A 74 14.27 -2.35 2.67
N TRP A 75 13.04 -2.20 2.16
CA TRP A 75 11.84 -2.86 2.68
C TRP A 75 11.01 -3.58 1.60
N SER A 76 11.40 -3.53 0.33
CA SER A 76 10.67 -4.17 -0.77
C SER A 76 11.09 -5.62 -1.04
N LEU A 77 10.29 -6.33 -1.83
CA LEU A 77 10.63 -7.65 -2.35
C LEU A 77 11.95 -7.63 -3.13
N ALA A 78 12.25 -6.54 -3.84
CA ALA A 78 13.49 -6.40 -4.59
C ALA A 78 14.73 -6.43 -3.69
N GLY A 79 14.70 -5.75 -2.54
CA GLY A 79 15.79 -5.81 -1.58
C GLY A 79 15.90 -7.17 -0.90
N ALA A 80 14.76 -7.83 -0.64
CA ALA A 80 14.77 -9.19 -0.11
C ALA A 80 15.42 -10.19 -1.10
N LYS A 81 15.09 -10.09 -2.39
CA LYS A 81 15.74 -10.87 -3.46
C LYS A 81 17.24 -10.58 -3.52
N GLN A 82 17.63 -9.31 -3.54
CA GLN A 82 19.04 -8.93 -3.55
C GLN A 82 19.80 -9.44 -2.31
N ALA A 83 19.18 -9.40 -1.12
CA ALA A 83 19.78 -9.94 0.09
C ALA A 83 19.93 -11.47 0.04
N ALA A 84 18.94 -12.18 -0.50
CA ALA A 84 18.99 -13.63 -0.72
C ALA A 84 20.16 -14.02 -1.62
N GLU A 85 20.34 -13.30 -2.74
CA GLU A 85 21.47 -13.49 -3.67
C GLU A 85 22.82 -13.21 -3.00
N LEU A 86 22.92 -12.16 -2.20
CA LEU A 86 24.17 -11.79 -1.51
C LEU A 86 24.56 -12.77 -0.40
N LEU A 87 23.57 -13.36 0.27
CA LEU A 87 23.77 -14.26 1.40
C LEU A 87 23.81 -15.74 0.99
N ASP A 88 23.54 -16.05 -0.28
CA ASP A 88 23.42 -17.42 -0.82
C ASP A 88 22.41 -18.27 -0.03
N VAL A 89 21.30 -17.65 0.37
CA VAL A 89 20.20 -18.32 1.09
C VAL A 89 18.90 -18.23 0.31
N PRO A 90 17.98 -19.20 0.46
CA PRO A 90 16.65 -19.09 -0.07
C PRO A 90 15.93 -17.81 0.40
N LEU A 91 15.12 -17.21 -0.48
CA LEU A 91 14.38 -15.99 -0.18
C LEU A 91 13.46 -16.11 1.05
N ASP A 92 12.92 -17.30 1.32
CA ASP A 92 12.10 -17.56 2.51
C ASP A 92 12.88 -17.44 3.83
N GLN A 93 14.21 -17.49 3.78
CA GLN A 93 15.10 -17.31 4.92
C GLN A 93 15.52 -15.86 5.12
N ILE A 94 15.24 -14.98 4.15
CA ILE A 94 15.39 -13.55 4.32
C ILE A 94 14.19 -13.06 5.13
N ALA A 95 14.45 -12.67 6.37
CA ALA A 95 13.50 -11.91 7.15
C ALA A 95 13.21 -10.61 6.40
N HIS A 96 12.05 -10.56 5.73
CA HIS A 96 11.47 -9.29 5.33
C HIS A 96 11.43 -8.44 6.59
N THR A 97 12.11 -7.29 6.58
CA THR A 97 12.07 -6.36 7.70
C THR A 97 10.61 -5.95 7.88
N THR A 98 9.93 -6.62 8.81
CA THR A 98 8.54 -6.37 9.16
C THR A 98 8.47 -5.04 9.89
N ASN A 99 8.58 -3.93 9.19
CA ASN A 99 8.51 -2.60 9.77
C ASN A 99 8.18 -1.61 8.65
N PRO A 100 7.12 -0.76 8.68
CA PRO A 100 6.09 -0.41 9.66
C PRO A 100 4.64 -0.42 9.08
N LEU A 101 4.43 -0.97 7.89
CA LEU A 101 3.14 -0.98 7.19
C LEU A 101 2.07 -1.81 7.91
N GLU A 102 2.47 -2.83 8.68
CA GLU A 102 1.54 -3.62 9.50
C GLU A 102 0.98 -2.83 10.70
N SER A 103 1.77 -1.95 11.31
CA SER A 103 1.26 -0.99 12.31
C SER A 103 0.25 -0.02 11.67
N PHE A 104 0.54 0.41 10.44
CA PHE A 104 -0.32 1.33 9.70
C PHE A 104 -1.62 0.67 9.18
N ASN A 105 -1.57 -0.59 8.76
CA ASN A 105 -2.74 -1.38 8.34
C ASN A 105 -3.68 -1.67 9.52
N GLY A 106 -3.14 -1.93 10.72
CA GLY A 106 -3.93 -2.08 11.95
C GLY A 106 -4.62 -0.77 12.36
N CYS A 107 -3.94 0.37 12.22
CA CYS A 107 -4.47 1.68 12.58
C CYS A 107 -5.54 2.19 11.59
N ILE A 108 -5.34 2.01 10.28
CA ILE A 108 -6.36 2.39 9.28
C ILE A 108 -7.59 1.47 9.35
N LYS A 109 -7.41 0.15 9.40
CA LYS A 109 -8.55 -0.79 9.49
C LYS A 109 -9.34 -0.60 10.78
N GLY A 110 -8.64 -0.43 11.92
CA GLY A 110 -9.27 -0.26 13.22
C GLY A 110 -9.93 1.10 13.45
N LYS A 111 -9.38 2.19 12.90
CA LYS A 111 -9.85 3.57 13.20
C LYS A 111 -10.78 4.15 12.14
N TYR A 112 -10.64 3.75 10.86
CA TYR A 112 -11.40 4.34 9.75
C TYR A 112 -12.30 3.36 9.00
N PHE A 113 -12.04 2.04 9.05
CA PHE A 113 -12.90 1.03 8.39
C PHE A 113 -13.80 0.26 9.37
N ALA A 114 -13.41 0.11 10.65
CA ALA A 114 -14.21 -0.59 11.66
C ALA A 114 -15.63 -0.03 11.88
N PRO A 115 -15.87 1.30 11.89
CA PRO A 115 -17.24 1.83 12.04
C PRO A 115 -18.18 1.48 10.87
N TYR A 116 -17.62 1.09 9.72
CA TYR A 116 -18.39 0.80 8.51
C TYR A 116 -18.51 -0.71 8.20
N MET A 117 -17.89 -1.57 9.01
CA MET A 117 -18.03 -3.05 8.92
C MET A 117 -19.21 -3.61 9.72
N HIS A 118 -19.89 -2.79 10.54
CA HIS A 118 -21.02 -3.20 11.39
C HIS A 118 -22.35 -2.55 10.98
N SER A 119 -22.61 -2.42 9.69
CA SER A 119 -23.97 -2.13 9.19
C SER A 119 -24.63 -3.43 8.77
N GLY A 120 -25.16 -4.15 9.77
CA GLY A 120 -26.26 -5.10 9.59
C GLY A 120 -27.60 -4.38 9.67
#